data_AF-A0A271IYE3-F1
#
_entry.id   AF-A0A271IYE3-F1
#
_cell.length_a   1.000
_cell.length_b   1.000
_cell.length_c   1.000
_cell.angle_alpha   90.00
_cell.angle_beta   90.00
_cell.angle_gamma   90.00
#
_symmetry.space_group_name_H-M   'P 1'
#
loop_
_entity.id
_entity.type
_entity.pdbx_description
1 polymer ?
#
loop_
_entity_poly.entity_id
_entity_poly.type
_entity_poly.pdbx_seq_one_letter_code
_entity_poly.pdbx_strand_id
1 'polypeptide(L)'
;MSRPPAGGHHLLVDFWVDDAAPLREVETWEVLLPEACRAAGATVLGARFHQFQPEGVTGIVLLAESHASVHTWPEAGLVTLDVFTCGALDAAAIVETVRQRLSPVRERVTAVARGDVVQPETVAPRRDTSSCHPERAERVEGSLVRRGSQAGTESSGRSAVLAGDPSTALADARFAQDDTG
;
A
#
# COMPACT_ATOMS: atom_id res chain seq x y z
N MET A 1 32.34 22.72 2.60
CA MET A 1 31.29 21.98 3.32
C MET A 1 30.38 21.37 2.26
N SER A 2 30.18 20.05 2.25
CA SER A 2 29.24 19.40 1.33
C SER A 2 27.81 19.83 1.68
N ARG A 3 27.00 20.17 0.67
CA ARG A 3 25.59 20.48 0.86
C ARG A 3 24.89 19.24 1.44
N PRO A 4 24.02 19.37 2.46
CA PRO A 4 23.19 18.24 2.88
C PRO A 4 22.39 17.72 1.68
N PRO A 5 22.13 16.40 1.60
CA PRO A 5 21.38 15.82 0.50
C PRO A 5 20.00 16.49 0.41
N ALA A 6 19.62 16.91 -0.79
CA ALA A 6 18.32 17.52 -1.00
C ALA A 6 17.27 16.42 -1.12
N GLY A 7 16.32 16.36 -0.17
CA GLY A 7 15.30 15.33 -0.18
C GLY A 7 14.83 14.89 1.20
N GLY A 8 14.12 13.78 1.21
CA GLY A 8 13.52 13.25 2.42
C GLY A 8 12.80 11.92 2.22
N HIS A 9 12.10 11.47 3.26
CA HIS A 9 11.33 10.24 3.26
C HIS A 9 9.84 10.55 3.12
N HIS A 10 9.20 9.88 2.17
CA HIS A 10 7.77 9.96 1.94
C HIS A 10 7.13 8.63 2.31
N LEU A 11 6.30 8.64 3.35
CA LEU A 11 5.49 7.49 3.74
C LEU A 11 4.11 7.61 3.10
N LEU A 12 3.76 6.62 2.29
CA LEU A 12 2.43 6.41 1.74
C LEU A 12 1.75 5.34 2.59
N VAL A 13 0.69 5.70 3.29
CA VAL A 13 0.08 4.86 4.32
C VAL A 13 -1.40 4.68 4.01
N ASP A 14 -1.84 3.43 4.00
CA ASP A 14 -3.26 3.09 3.98
C ASP A 14 -3.63 2.40 5.29
N PHE A 15 -4.67 2.89 5.95
CA PHE A 15 -5.24 2.34 7.17
C PHE A 15 -6.68 1.92 6.92
N TRP A 16 -7.00 0.68 7.30
CA TRP A 16 -8.36 0.17 7.35
C TRP A 16 -8.79 0.04 8.81
N VAL A 17 -9.98 0.55 9.15
CA VAL A 17 -10.52 0.62 10.51
C VAL A 17 -11.91 0.00 10.58
N ASP A 18 -12.26 -0.56 11.75
CA ASP A 18 -13.64 -1.01 12.03
C ASP A 18 -14.54 0.17 12.48
N ASP A 19 -13.98 1.10 13.25
CA ASP A 19 -14.69 2.32 13.67
C ASP A 19 -14.43 3.46 12.68
N ALA A 20 -15.43 3.72 11.83
CA ALA A 20 -15.39 4.80 10.86
C ALA A 20 -15.68 6.19 11.47
N ALA A 21 -16.08 6.31 12.74
CA ALA A 21 -16.45 7.59 13.33
C ALA A 21 -15.37 8.70 13.18
N PRO A 22 -14.06 8.41 13.37
CA PRO A 22 -13.00 9.42 13.20
C PRO A 22 -12.80 9.88 11.75
N LEU A 23 -13.34 9.16 10.76
CA LEU A 23 -13.15 9.43 9.34
C LEU A 23 -14.21 10.40 8.79
N ARG A 24 -15.33 10.56 9.50
CA ARG A 24 -16.52 11.23 8.97
C ARG A 24 -16.39 12.73 8.91
N GLU A 25 -15.85 13.31 9.98
CA GLU A 25 -15.94 14.73 10.27
C GLU A 25 -14.57 15.39 10.34
N VAL A 26 -14.49 16.57 9.74
CA VAL A 26 -13.28 17.36 9.55
C VAL A 26 -12.62 17.79 10.85
N GLU A 27 -13.40 18.02 11.90
CA GLU A 27 -12.94 18.45 13.23
C GLU A 27 -11.95 17.46 13.84
N THR A 28 -12.11 16.16 13.54
CA THR A 28 -11.16 15.13 13.99
C THR A 28 -9.77 15.40 13.41
N TRP A 29 -9.71 15.74 12.12
CA TRP A 29 -8.47 15.86 11.36
C TRP A 29 -7.80 17.23 11.49
N GLU A 30 -8.60 18.29 11.67
CA GLU A 30 -8.11 19.64 11.97
C GLU A 30 -7.28 19.70 13.25
N VAL A 31 -7.56 18.82 14.20
CA VAL A 31 -6.79 18.66 15.43
C VAL A 31 -5.70 17.60 15.26
N LEU A 32 -6.08 16.38 14.87
CA LEU A 32 -5.19 15.22 14.89
C LEU A 32 -3.92 15.40 14.05
N LEU A 33 -4.06 15.79 12.78
CA LEU A 33 -2.92 15.76 11.85
C LEU A 33 -1.91 16.89 12.15
N PRO A 34 -2.33 18.15 12.42
CA PRO A 34 -1.40 19.20 12.82
C PRO A 34 -0.72 18.91 14.17
N GLU A 35 -1.44 18.32 15.14
CA GLU A 35 -0.83 17.94 16.42
C GLU A 35 0.18 16.81 16.26
N ALA A 36 -0.13 15.78 15.46
CA ALA A 36 0.82 14.72 15.14
C ALA A 36 2.10 15.27 14.50
N CYS A 37 1.96 16.23 13.56
CA CYS A 37 3.10 16.90 12.95
C CYS A 37 3.95 17.66 13.98
N ARG A 38 3.32 18.45 14.86
CA ARG A 38 4.05 19.22 15.89
C ARG A 38 4.71 18.31 16.92
N ALA A 39 4.04 17.24 17.33
CA ALA A 39 4.58 16.26 18.28
C ALA A 39 5.81 15.53 17.71
N ALA A 40 5.85 15.30 16.40
CA ALA A 40 7.01 14.76 15.71
C ALA A 40 8.17 15.78 15.55
N GLY A 41 7.99 17.04 15.97
CA GLY A 41 8.98 18.11 15.84
C GLY A 41 8.89 18.89 14.52
N ALA A 42 7.85 18.70 13.73
CA ALA A 42 7.66 19.43 12.48
C ALA A 42 7.20 20.87 12.73
N THR A 43 7.71 21.80 11.93
CA THR A 43 7.21 23.19 11.92
C THR A 43 6.02 23.27 10.97
N VAL A 44 4.81 23.43 11.52
CA VAL A 44 3.57 23.62 10.75
C VAL A 44 3.42 25.08 10.32
N LEU A 45 3.41 25.31 9.01
CA LEU A 45 3.21 26.64 8.41
C LEU A 45 1.72 26.97 8.22
N GLY A 46 0.89 25.97 8.04
CA GLY A 46 -0.55 26.11 7.86
C GLY A 46 -1.23 24.79 7.57
N ALA A 47 -2.55 24.77 7.62
CA ALA A 47 -3.33 23.61 7.25
C ALA A 47 -4.64 24.03 6.56
N ARG A 48 -5.16 23.12 5.72
CA ARG A 48 -6.47 23.26 5.06
C ARG A 48 -7.14 21.90 5.05
N PHE A 49 -8.42 21.89 5.40
CA PHE A 49 -9.25 20.70 5.37
C PHE A 49 -10.57 21.02 4.68
N HIS A 50 -11.17 19.98 4.09
CA HIS A 50 -12.44 20.04 3.39
C HIS A 50 -13.31 18.88 3.84
N GLN A 51 -14.51 19.21 4.29
CA GLN A 51 -15.58 18.26 4.62
C GLN A 51 -16.37 17.94 3.35
N PHE A 52 -16.46 16.65 3.01
CA PHE A 52 -17.33 16.16 1.95
C PHE A 52 -18.73 15.84 2.48
N GLN A 53 -19.67 15.69 1.54
CA GLN A 53 -21.04 15.28 1.81
C GLN A 53 -21.31 13.93 1.15
N PRO A 54 -21.97 12.97 1.85
CA PRO A 54 -22.52 13.11 3.20
C PRO A 54 -21.48 13.06 4.33
N GLU A 55 -20.31 12.47 4.09
CA GLU A 55 -19.23 12.33 5.08
C GLU A 55 -17.87 12.21 4.37
N GLY A 56 -16.78 12.27 5.13
CA GLY A 56 -15.41 12.12 4.64
C GLY A 56 -14.65 13.45 4.51
N VAL A 57 -13.33 13.36 4.54
CA VAL A 57 -12.43 14.49 4.74
C VAL A 57 -11.26 14.39 3.77
N THR A 58 -10.85 15.53 3.22
CA THR A 58 -9.51 15.72 2.66
C THR A 58 -8.79 16.83 3.41
N GLY A 59 -7.53 16.61 3.74
CA GLY A 59 -6.73 17.55 4.50
C GLY A 59 -5.28 17.61 4.02
N ILE A 60 -4.68 18.79 4.16
CA ILE A 60 -3.24 18.99 3.97
C ILE A 60 -2.68 19.92 5.04
N VAL A 61 -1.53 19.54 5.59
CA VAL A 61 -0.71 20.31 6.52
C VAL A 61 0.58 20.67 5.80
N LEU A 62 0.81 21.96 5.66
CA LEU A 62 2.03 22.53 5.09
C LEU A 62 3.10 22.56 6.17
N LEU A 63 4.23 21.92 5.89
CA LEU A 63 5.41 21.92 6.76
C LEU A 63 6.48 22.82 6.16
N ALA A 64 7.43 23.28 6.98
CA ALA A 64 8.50 24.21 6.53
C ALA A 64 9.24 23.73 5.27
N GLU A 65 9.41 22.42 5.10
CA GLU A 65 10.16 21.84 3.97
C GLU A 65 9.42 20.67 3.30
N SER A 66 8.13 20.44 3.58
CA SER A 66 7.38 19.27 3.09
C SER A 66 5.85 19.37 3.33
N HIS A 67 5.13 18.25 3.47
CA HIS A 67 3.70 18.22 3.78
C HIS A 67 3.26 16.90 4.43
N ALA A 68 2.09 16.94 5.08
CA ALA A 68 1.32 15.74 5.39
C ALA A 68 -0.12 15.91 4.85
N SER A 69 -0.67 14.92 4.16
CA SER A 69 -2.07 14.93 3.71
C SER A 69 -2.84 13.69 4.15
N VAL A 70 -4.16 13.85 4.19
CA VAL A 70 -5.11 12.80 4.54
C VAL A 70 -6.29 12.82 3.58
N HIS A 71 -6.75 11.63 3.21
CA HIS A 71 -8.04 11.40 2.57
C HIS A 71 -8.75 10.25 3.27
N THR A 72 -10.06 10.37 3.47
CA THR A 72 -10.85 9.36 4.19
C THR A 72 -12.08 8.94 3.38
N TRP A 73 -12.40 7.65 3.44
CA TRP A 73 -13.62 7.03 2.94
C TRP A 73 -14.30 6.26 4.07
N PRO A 74 -15.15 6.92 4.88
CA PRO A 74 -15.84 6.27 6.00
C PRO A 74 -16.65 5.03 5.59
N GLU A 75 -17.24 5.05 4.41
CA GLU A 75 -18.02 3.94 3.83
C GLU A 75 -17.19 2.68 3.56
N ALA A 76 -15.88 2.84 3.38
CA ALA A 76 -14.92 1.76 3.19
C ALA A 76 -14.04 1.51 4.42
N GLY A 77 -14.24 2.27 5.50
CA GLY A 77 -13.36 2.29 6.67
C GLY A 77 -11.90 2.57 6.31
N LEU A 78 -11.65 3.39 5.28
CA LEU A 78 -10.31 3.60 4.72
C LEU A 78 -9.82 5.03 4.98
N VAL A 79 -8.56 5.13 5.39
CA VAL A 79 -7.79 6.37 5.40
C VAL A 79 -6.52 6.18 4.59
N THR A 80 -6.21 7.13 3.72
CA THR A 80 -4.91 7.22 3.06
C THR A 80 -4.17 8.46 3.58
N LEU A 81 -2.91 8.29 3.97
CA LEU A 81 -2.05 9.36 4.45
C LEU A 81 -0.79 9.42 3.59
N ASP A 82 -0.37 10.64 3.28
CA ASP A 82 0.90 10.94 2.66
C ASP A 82 1.69 11.78 3.65
N VAL A 83 2.79 11.24 4.20
CA VAL A 83 3.66 11.95 5.14
C VAL A 83 5.02 12.11 4.52
N PHE A 84 5.25 13.28 3.93
CA PHE A 84 6.55 13.64 3.39
C PHE A 84 7.30 14.52 4.40
N THR A 85 8.52 14.13 4.75
CA THR A 85 9.39 14.91 5.65
C THR A 85 10.78 15.02 5.06
N CYS A 86 11.43 16.17 5.26
CA CYS A 86 12.81 16.42 4.84
C CYS A 86 13.77 16.28 6.03
N GLY A 87 15.02 15.93 5.72
CA GLY A 87 16.09 15.86 6.73
C GLY A 87 15.91 14.73 7.76
N ALA A 88 16.12 15.06 9.03
CA ALA A 88 16.13 14.11 10.15
C ALA A 88 14.77 14.01 10.89
N LEU A 89 13.72 14.65 10.36
CA LEU A 89 12.39 14.57 10.95
C LEU A 89 11.83 13.16 10.77
N ASP A 90 11.30 12.58 11.85
CA ASP A 90 10.77 11.22 11.82
C ASP A 90 9.32 11.20 11.30
N ALA A 91 9.14 10.90 10.00
CA ALA A 91 7.83 10.69 9.40
C ALA A 91 7.03 9.58 10.11
N ALA A 92 7.70 8.54 10.64
CA ALA A 92 7.04 7.43 11.28
C ALA A 92 6.36 7.85 12.59
N ALA A 93 6.88 8.85 13.30
CA ALA A 93 6.26 9.40 14.51
C ALA A 93 4.88 10.05 14.22
N ILE A 94 4.74 10.72 13.08
CA ILE A 94 3.46 11.28 12.64
C ILE A 94 2.46 10.15 12.36
N VAL A 95 2.89 9.14 11.59
CA VAL A 95 2.08 7.98 11.24
C VAL A 95 1.67 7.20 12.50
N GLU A 96 2.57 7.02 13.47
CA GLU A 96 2.32 6.32 14.73
C GLU A 96 1.25 7.04 15.56
N THR A 97 1.27 8.37 15.61
CA THR A 97 0.24 9.14 16.33
C THR A 97 -1.14 8.89 15.71
N VAL A 98 -1.24 8.88 14.38
CA VAL A 98 -2.50 8.60 13.68
C VAL A 98 -2.91 7.13 13.86
N ARG A 99 -1.95 6.20 13.80
CA ARG A 99 -2.17 4.76 14.05
C ARG A 99 -2.77 4.53 15.43
N GLN A 100 -2.25 5.16 16.47
CA GLN A 100 -2.78 5.04 17.83
C GLN A 100 -4.21 5.58 17.93
N ARG A 101 -4.49 6.71 17.27
CA ARG A 101 -5.84 7.31 17.27
C ARG A 101 -6.88 6.43 16.57
N LEU A 102 -6.49 5.78 15.48
CA LEU A 102 -7.40 5.02 14.61
C LEU A 102 -7.47 3.53 14.92
N SER A 103 -6.43 2.95 15.52
CA SER A 103 -6.31 1.51 15.80
C SER A 103 -6.68 0.64 14.57
N PRO A 104 -5.96 0.79 13.44
CA PRO A 104 -6.33 0.12 12.21
C PRO A 104 -6.27 -1.41 12.35
N VAL A 105 -7.27 -2.10 11.79
CA VAL A 105 -7.30 -3.56 11.70
C VAL A 105 -6.37 -4.09 10.62
N ARG A 106 -6.03 -3.25 9.64
CA ARG A 106 -5.05 -3.53 8.60
C ARG A 106 -4.33 -2.25 8.23
N GLU A 107 -3.05 -2.36 7.95
CA GLU A 107 -2.24 -1.27 7.43
C GLU A 107 -1.39 -1.69 6.23
N ARG A 108 -1.08 -0.72 5.37
CA ARG A 108 -0.06 -0.82 4.34
C ARG A 108 0.77 0.45 4.38
N VAL A 109 2.07 0.32 4.60
CA VAL A 109 3.01 1.44 4.63
C VAL A 109 4.06 1.23 3.57
N THR A 110 4.20 2.18 2.66
CA THR A 110 5.26 2.21 1.64
C THR A 110 6.15 3.41 1.88
N ALA A 111 7.44 3.18 2.09
CA ALA A 111 8.41 4.25 2.20
C ALA A 111 9.08 4.50 0.86
N VAL A 112 9.13 5.76 0.45
CA VAL A 112 9.76 6.22 -0.79
C VAL A 112 10.78 7.30 -0.44
N ALA A 113 12.04 7.09 -0.78
CA ALA A 113 13.00 8.20 -0.73
C ALA A 113 12.74 9.17 -1.88
N ARG A 114 12.79 10.46 -1.55
CA ARG A 114 12.59 11.56 -2.49
C ARG A 114 13.88 12.37 -2.54
N GLY A 115 14.36 12.68 -3.75
CA GLY A 115 15.62 13.40 -3.95
C GLY A 115 16.84 12.51 -3.74
N ASP A 116 17.94 13.10 -3.26
CA ASP A 116 19.25 12.44 -3.15
C ASP A 116 19.37 11.54 -1.90
N VAL A 117 18.24 11.09 -1.35
CA VAL A 117 18.18 10.25 -0.15
C VAL A 117 18.12 8.78 -0.58
N VAL A 118 18.87 7.92 0.12
CA VAL A 118 18.86 6.48 -0.14
C VAL A 118 17.52 5.89 0.27
N GLN A 119 16.95 5.01 -0.56
CA GLN A 119 15.73 4.30 -0.18
C GLN A 119 15.96 3.49 1.09
N PRO A 120 15.03 3.54 2.08
CA PRO A 120 15.09 2.59 3.17
C PRO A 120 14.95 1.18 2.59
N GLU A 121 15.84 0.28 3.02
CA GLU A 121 15.91 -1.06 2.48
C GLU A 121 14.57 -1.78 2.73
N THR A 122 13.88 -2.18 1.66
CA THR A 122 12.67 -2.98 1.77
C THR A 122 13.03 -4.30 2.46
N VAL A 123 12.61 -4.47 3.71
CA VAL A 123 12.66 -5.79 4.37
C VAL A 123 11.64 -6.68 3.67
N ALA A 124 12.08 -7.40 2.63
CA ALA A 124 11.28 -8.45 2.03
C ALA A 124 10.89 -9.46 3.13
N PRO A 125 9.67 -10.04 3.11
CA PRO A 125 9.33 -11.12 4.02
C PRO A 125 10.38 -12.21 3.85
N ARG A 126 11.03 -12.61 4.96
CA ARG A 126 11.97 -13.72 4.97
C ARG A 126 11.25 -14.94 4.41
N ARG A 127 11.53 -15.31 3.16
CA ARG A 127 11.16 -16.64 2.67
C ARG A 127 12.05 -17.61 3.42
N ASP A 128 11.46 -18.31 4.38
CA ASP A 128 12.07 -19.49 4.96
C ASP A 128 12.24 -20.52 3.83
N THR A 129 13.45 -20.58 3.26
CA THR A 129 13.85 -21.66 2.36
C THR A 129 14.51 -22.77 3.17
N SER A 130 13.82 -23.28 4.19
CA SER A 130 14.17 -24.52 4.89
C SER A 130 13.30 -25.70 4.41
N SER A 131 13.41 -26.03 3.12
CA SER A 131 13.28 -27.42 2.65
C SER A 131 13.74 -27.55 1.19
N CYS A 132 15.05 -27.45 0.97
CA CYS A 132 15.66 -28.02 -0.24
C CYS A 132 16.74 -29.00 0.23
N HIS A 133 16.33 -30.26 0.39
CA HIS A 133 17.25 -31.37 0.57
C HIS A 133 17.88 -31.70 -0.81
N PRO A 134 19.21 -31.93 -0.89
CA PRO A 134 19.83 -32.45 -2.10
C PRO A 134 19.75 -33.98 -2.04
N GLU A 135 18.84 -34.59 -2.79
CA GLU A 135 18.89 -36.04 -3.01
C GLU A 135 19.67 -36.35 -4.30
N ARG A 136 20.56 -37.32 -4.14
CA ARG A 136 21.73 -37.61 -4.95
C ARG A 136 21.37 -38.27 -6.27
N ALA A 137 22.14 -37.94 -7.31
CA ALA A 137 22.22 -38.71 -8.53
C ALA A 137 22.95 -40.03 -8.26
N GLU A 138 22.27 -41.17 -8.41
CA GLU A 138 22.92 -42.46 -8.59
C GLU A 138 22.43 -43.09 -9.91
N ARG A 139 23.41 -43.23 -10.81
CA ARG A 139 23.37 -43.92 -12.09
C ARG A 139 23.29 -45.43 -11.82
N VAL A 140 22.34 -46.12 -12.45
CA VAL A 140 22.34 -47.60 -12.52
C VAL A 140 22.27 -48.03 -13.99
N GLU A 141 23.29 -48.77 -14.40
CA GLU A 141 23.38 -49.44 -15.70
C GLU A 141 22.55 -50.74 -15.71
N GLY A 142 21.85 -50.95 -16.82
CA GLY A 142 21.60 -52.24 -17.49
C GLY A 142 21.01 -53.41 -16.69
N SER A 143 19.79 -53.83 -17.07
CA SER A 143 19.56 -55.24 -17.44
C SER A 143 18.25 -55.42 -18.20
N LEU A 144 18.39 -56.02 -19.37
CA LEU A 144 17.36 -56.51 -20.28
C LEU A 144 16.82 -57.84 -19.75
N VAL A 145 15.50 -58.08 -19.75
CA VAL A 145 14.85 -59.36 -20.15
C VAL A 145 13.31 -59.32 -19.97
N ARG A 146 12.64 -59.37 -21.14
CA ARG A 146 11.53 -60.24 -21.61
C ARG A 146 10.09 -60.17 -21.04
N ARG A 147 9.21 -60.03 -22.07
CA ARG A 147 7.89 -60.68 -22.33
C ARG A 147 6.78 -60.36 -21.31
N GLY A 148 5.55 -60.00 -21.68
CA GLY A 148 4.83 -59.95 -22.94
C GLY A 148 3.32 -59.89 -22.63
N SER A 149 2.51 -59.77 -23.69
CA SER A 149 1.07 -60.13 -23.74
C SER A 149 0.00 -59.09 -23.34
N GLN A 150 -0.52 -58.46 -24.40
CA GLN A 150 -1.94 -58.35 -24.82
C GLN A 150 -3.06 -57.71 -23.96
N ALA A 151 -3.70 -56.75 -24.65
CA ALA A 151 -5.15 -56.63 -24.95
C ALA A 151 -6.08 -55.83 -24.02
N GLY A 152 -7.01 -55.10 -24.69
CA GLY A 152 -8.24 -54.53 -24.13
C GLY A 152 -8.32 -52.99 -24.27
N THR A 153 -8.77 -52.45 -25.40
CA THR A 153 -10.16 -52.07 -25.76
C THR A 153 -10.57 -50.64 -25.35
N GLU A 154 -10.75 -49.82 -26.40
CA GLU A 154 -11.80 -48.83 -26.67
C GLU A 154 -12.31 -47.88 -25.57
N SER A 155 -12.39 -46.58 -25.89
CA SER A 155 -13.66 -45.86 -26.10
C SER A 155 -13.50 -44.34 -25.90
N SER A 156 -13.96 -43.59 -26.90
CA SER A 156 -14.68 -42.30 -26.82
C SER A 156 -14.08 -41.16 -25.97
N GLY A 157 -13.89 -39.93 -26.45
CA GLY A 157 -14.40 -39.25 -27.62
C GLY A 157 -14.23 -37.74 -27.43
N ARG A 158 -14.35 -37.01 -28.54
CA ARG A 158 -14.68 -35.58 -28.67
C ARG A 158 -13.68 -34.54 -28.13
N SER A 159 -12.91 -34.04 -29.10
CA SER A 159 -12.59 -32.62 -29.28
C SER A 159 -13.79 -31.70 -28.99
N ALA A 160 -13.57 -30.57 -28.30
CA ALA A 160 -13.78 -29.23 -28.89
C ALA A 160 -13.69 -28.08 -27.85
N VAL A 161 -13.01 -27.01 -28.30
CA VAL A 161 -13.17 -25.55 -28.07
C VAL A 161 -12.81 -24.86 -26.75
N LEU A 162 -12.03 -23.80 -26.96
CA LEU A 162 -11.66 -22.64 -26.15
C LEU A 162 -12.86 -21.75 -25.77
N ALA A 163 -12.84 -21.21 -24.54
CA ALA A 163 -13.38 -19.92 -24.10
C ALA A 163 -12.98 -19.77 -22.62
N GLY A 164 -12.57 -18.64 -22.05
CA GLY A 164 -12.66 -17.24 -22.44
C GLY A 164 -12.71 -16.47 -21.12
N ASP A 165 -11.67 -15.70 -20.83
CA ASP A 165 -11.47 -14.89 -19.63
C ASP A 165 -12.32 -13.60 -19.71
N PRO A 166 -13.11 -13.21 -18.70
CA PRO A 166 -13.74 -11.88 -18.67
C PRO A 166 -13.07 -10.96 -17.64
N SER A 167 -11.98 -10.31 -18.07
CA SER A 167 -11.51 -9.04 -17.52
C SER A 167 -12.12 -7.90 -18.35
N THR A 168 -13.18 -7.24 -17.88
CA THR A 168 -13.49 -5.84 -18.24
C THR A 168 -14.69 -5.31 -17.44
N ALA A 169 -14.43 -4.34 -16.55
CA ALA A 169 -15.40 -3.30 -16.17
C ALA A 169 -14.64 -2.16 -15.45
N LEU A 170 -13.88 -1.38 -16.22
CA LEU A 170 -13.50 -0.02 -15.85
C LEU A 170 -14.65 0.88 -16.32
N ALA A 171 -15.37 1.50 -15.38
CA ALA A 171 -16.40 2.48 -15.68
C ALA A 171 -15.81 3.89 -15.50
N ASP A 172 -15.91 4.65 -16.59
CA ASP A 172 -15.49 6.04 -16.75
C ASP A 172 -16.21 6.99 -15.78
N ALA A 173 -15.45 7.72 -14.96
CA ALA A 173 -15.92 8.94 -14.30
C ALA A 173 -15.44 10.15 -15.11
N ARG A 174 -16.34 10.72 -15.92
CA ARG A 174 -16.10 11.98 -16.64
C ARG A 174 -16.31 13.14 -15.68
N PHE A 175 -15.24 13.91 -15.48
CA PHE A 175 -15.27 15.25 -14.88
C PHE A 175 -16.02 16.19 -15.82
N ALA A 176 -17.18 16.70 -15.40
CA ALA A 176 -17.83 17.85 -16.02
C ALA A 176 -17.27 19.11 -15.35
N GLN A 177 -16.63 19.97 -16.13
CA GLN A 177 -16.35 21.35 -15.75
C GLN A 177 -17.60 22.15 -16.06
N ASP A 178 -18.25 22.70 -15.05
CA ASP A 178 -19.21 23.79 -15.23
C ASP A 178 -18.51 25.12 -14.92
N ASP A 179 -18.46 25.92 -15.98
CA ASP A 179 -17.99 27.29 -16.03
C ASP A 179 -19.23 28.15 -16.27
N THR A 180 -19.68 28.92 -15.28
CA THR A 180 -20.53 30.12 -15.46
C THR A 180 -20.78 30.82 -14.12
N GLY A 181 -20.40 32.09 -14.03
CA GLY A 181 -20.85 33.03 -12.98
C GLY A 181 -19.80 34.03 -12.54
#